data_AF-L0K3U9-F1
#
_entry.id   AF-L0K3U9-F1
#
_cell.length_a   1.000
_cell.length_b   1.000
_cell.length_c   1.000
_cell.angle_alpha   90.00
_cell.angle_beta   90.00
_cell.angle_gamma   90.00
#
_symmetry.space_group_name_H-M   'P 1'
#
loop_
_entity.id
_entity.type
_entity.pdbx_description
1 polymer ?
#
loop_
_entity_poly.entity_id
_entity_poly.type
_entity_poly.pdbx_seq_one_letter_code
_entity_poly.pdbx_strand_id
1 'polypeptide(L)'
;MTEGAQPTDAKDAAVEEAYADLGATTENAMEIAETSMDIVRQFVPDETLADRVRQKSVHSMGDIEFQHLLRFTGRDGTGDDEDAPVRAGARAVLEEATIVTDITMAKAGVTGRGHDCETRKAIGNGAELAEETGMTRTAASVLELDKQGVYDGAIATIGNAPTAAFALADCIEDGTRPAAIVATPVGFVKAEESRQRIREVSEKHGVPAITNVGRRGGSGLAAALTNELIHVAADVRTDELELDLAAEVRAARANDGAIEDGGGR
;
A
#
# COMPACT_ATOMS: atom_id res chain seq x y z
N MET A 1 31.56 48.53 13.49
CA MET A 1 32.39 47.32 13.33
C MET A 1 31.43 46.16 13.25
N THR A 2 31.30 45.64 12.04
CA THR A 2 30.43 44.54 11.64
C THR A 2 31.23 43.25 11.70
N GLU A 3 30.90 42.38 12.64
CA GLU A 3 31.26 40.95 12.66
C GLU A 3 29.99 40.28 13.23
N GLY A 4 29.29 39.38 12.57
CA GLY A 4 29.71 38.38 11.61
C GLY A 4 29.16 37.04 12.13
N ALA A 5 27.83 36.92 12.19
CA ALA A 5 27.19 35.67 12.58
C ALA A 5 27.42 34.64 11.47
N GLN A 6 28.17 33.58 11.79
CA GLN A 6 28.37 32.43 10.91
C GLN A 6 27.03 31.69 10.73
N PRO A 7 26.65 31.27 9.52
CA PRO A 7 25.50 30.43 9.28
C PRO A 7 25.95 28.97 9.22
N THR A 8 25.82 28.26 10.32
CA THR A 8 25.89 26.79 10.41
C THR A 8 24.82 26.43 11.42
N ASP A 9 23.67 25.82 11.09
CA ASP A 9 23.53 24.39 10.83
C ASP A 9 22.18 24.09 10.13
N ALA A 10 21.73 24.95 9.22
CA ALA A 10 20.49 24.67 8.45
C ALA A 10 20.69 23.57 7.40
N LYS A 11 21.94 23.16 7.12
CA LYS A 11 22.26 22.06 6.20
C LYS A 11 22.35 20.70 6.88
N ASP A 12 22.60 20.63 8.19
CA ASP A 12 22.66 19.35 8.91
C ASP A 12 21.26 18.81 9.22
N ALA A 13 20.26 19.70 9.39
CA ALA A 13 18.86 19.28 9.55
C ALA A 13 18.21 18.76 8.26
N ALA A 14 18.79 19.04 7.09
CA ALA A 14 18.24 18.63 5.79
C ALA A 14 18.86 17.33 5.26
N VAL A 15 19.89 16.80 5.93
CA VAL A 15 20.64 15.60 5.53
C VAL A 15 20.32 14.39 6.44
N GLU A 16 19.45 14.56 7.44
CA GLU A 16 19.13 13.53 8.44
C GLU A 16 17.66 13.03 8.41
N GLU A 17 16.90 13.35 7.36
CA GLU A 17 15.56 12.80 7.12
C GLU A 17 15.53 11.97 5.84
N ALA A 18 16.61 11.19 5.62
CA ALA A 18 16.59 10.09 4.67
C ALA A 18 15.54 9.07 5.14
N TYR A 19 14.49 8.98 4.35
CA TYR A 19 13.30 8.20 4.61
C TYR A 19 13.63 6.71 4.83
N ALA A 20 13.43 6.24 6.05
CA ALA A 20 13.56 4.83 6.35
C ALA A 20 12.30 4.06 5.91
N ASP A 21 12.45 3.33 4.81
CA ASP A 21 11.51 2.40 4.18
C ASP A 21 10.88 1.34 5.13
N LEU A 22 11.28 1.28 6.40
CA LEU A 22 10.78 0.32 7.39
C LEU A 22 10.55 0.93 8.78
N GLY A 23 10.53 2.26 8.86
CA GLY A 23 10.33 2.98 10.10
C GLY A 23 11.52 2.97 11.06
N ALA A 24 12.68 2.53 10.60
CA ALA A 24 13.96 2.78 11.25
C ALA A 24 14.19 4.30 11.43
N THR A 25 14.78 4.71 12.54
CA THR A 25 15.08 6.15 12.77
C THR A 25 16.48 6.35 13.33
N THR A 26 17.26 5.27 13.42
CA THR A 26 18.64 5.28 13.89
C THR A 26 19.50 4.64 12.82
N GLU A 27 20.77 5.05 12.73
CA GLU A 27 21.74 4.54 11.77
C GLU A 27 21.77 3.00 11.76
N ASN A 28 21.94 2.37 12.93
CA ASN A 28 21.91 0.91 13.07
C ASN A 28 20.57 0.29 12.61
N ALA A 29 19.43 0.94 12.89
CA ALA A 29 18.15 0.41 12.42
C ALA A 29 18.02 0.53 10.89
N MET A 30 18.59 1.57 10.28
CA MET A 30 18.62 1.75 8.83
C MET A 30 19.53 0.70 8.19
N GLU A 31 20.71 0.45 8.74
CA GLU A 31 21.61 -0.63 8.29
C GLU A 31 20.94 -2.01 8.33
N ILE A 32 20.18 -2.32 9.39
CA ILE A 32 19.43 -3.58 9.51
C ILE A 32 18.32 -3.65 8.45
N ALA A 33 17.59 -2.56 8.25
CA ALA A 33 16.52 -2.47 7.26
C ALA A 33 17.06 -2.69 5.84
N GLU A 34 18.13 -1.99 5.49
CA GLU A 34 18.81 -2.10 4.19
C GLU A 34 19.36 -3.51 3.97
N THR A 35 20.10 -4.06 4.94
CA THR A 35 20.61 -5.43 4.88
C THR A 35 19.47 -6.44 4.70
N SER A 36 18.34 -6.25 5.39
CA SER A 36 17.19 -7.13 5.23
C SER A 36 16.59 -7.05 3.83
N MET A 37 16.50 -5.86 3.24
CA MET A 37 15.96 -5.67 1.89
C MET A 37 16.91 -6.21 0.82
N ASP A 38 18.22 -6.09 1.01
CA ASP A 38 19.22 -6.70 0.12
C ASP A 38 19.11 -8.22 0.07
N ILE A 39 18.80 -8.86 1.21
CA ILE A 39 18.50 -10.29 1.23
C ILE A 39 17.22 -10.59 0.45
N VAL A 40 16.17 -9.77 0.60
CA VAL A 40 14.90 -9.97 -0.12
C VAL A 40 15.08 -9.81 -1.64
N ARG A 41 15.87 -8.84 -2.09
CA ARG A 41 16.19 -8.59 -3.51
C ARG A 41 16.97 -9.73 -4.17
N GLN A 42 17.56 -10.65 -3.40
CA GLN A 42 18.13 -11.89 -3.96
C GLN A 42 17.06 -12.88 -4.42
N PHE A 43 15.82 -12.75 -3.92
CA PHE A 43 14.71 -13.65 -4.22
C PHE A 43 13.65 -13.03 -5.11
N VAL A 44 13.41 -11.73 -4.96
CA VAL A 44 12.38 -10.99 -5.70
C VAL A 44 13.08 -9.99 -6.60
N PRO A 45 12.71 -9.89 -7.90
CA PRO A 45 13.20 -8.83 -8.79
C PRO A 45 12.94 -7.42 -8.23
N ASP A 46 13.56 -6.40 -8.81
CA ASP A 46 13.39 -4.99 -8.43
C ASP A 46 13.17 -4.10 -9.66
N GLU A 47 12.35 -4.58 -10.60
CA GLU A 47 12.17 -3.94 -11.92
C GLU A 47 10.84 -3.17 -12.02
N THR A 48 9.81 -3.65 -11.33
CA THR A 48 8.44 -3.12 -11.42
C THR A 48 7.94 -2.59 -10.06
N LEU A 49 6.87 -1.78 -10.07
CA LEU A 49 6.23 -1.37 -8.82
C LEU A 49 5.58 -2.58 -8.11
N ALA A 50 5.05 -3.52 -8.88
CA ALA A 50 4.54 -4.78 -8.38
C ALA A 50 5.64 -5.58 -7.65
N ASP A 51 6.89 -5.51 -8.11
CA ASP A 51 8.02 -6.16 -7.44
C ASP A 51 8.34 -5.54 -6.08
N ARG A 52 8.28 -4.21 -5.94
CA ARG A 52 8.38 -3.56 -4.61
C ARG A 52 7.34 -4.08 -3.63
N VAL A 53 6.09 -4.23 -4.09
CA VAL A 53 5.00 -4.80 -3.28
C VAL A 53 5.29 -6.28 -2.94
N ARG A 54 5.85 -7.07 -3.87
CA ARG A 54 6.29 -8.44 -3.58
C ARG A 54 7.42 -8.47 -2.56
N GLN A 55 8.44 -7.64 -2.69
CA GLN A 55 9.52 -7.52 -1.71
C GLN A 55 8.96 -7.15 -0.33
N LYS A 56 8.06 -6.16 -0.26
CA LYS A 56 7.40 -5.77 1.00
C LYS A 56 6.61 -6.91 1.63
N SER A 57 5.96 -7.74 0.82
CA SER A 57 5.24 -8.92 1.29
C SER A 57 6.19 -9.97 1.90
N VAL A 58 7.33 -10.22 1.27
CA VAL A 58 8.35 -11.16 1.76
C VAL A 58 8.99 -10.64 3.04
N HIS A 59 9.40 -9.38 3.06
CA HIS A 59 10.01 -8.74 4.21
C HIS A 59 9.08 -8.77 5.44
N SER A 60 7.84 -8.28 5.27
CA SER A 60 6.89 -8.17 6.39
C SER A 60 6.46 -9.52 6.96
N MET A 61 6.41 -10.56 6.12
CA MET A 61 5.98 -11.91 6.52
C MET A 61 7.15 -12.82 6.93
N GLY A 62 8.39 -12.45 6.58
CA GLY A 62 9.56 -13.31 6.78
C GLY A 62 9.50 -14.62 5.98
N ASP A 63 8.79 -14.62 4.85
CA ASP A 63 8.49 -15.82 4.05
C ASP A 63 8.56 -15.51 2.55
N ILE A 64 9.60 -16.05 1.90
CA ILE A 64 9.89 -15.80 0.48
C ILE A 64 8.77 -16.23 -0.45
N GLU A 65 7.89 -17.15 -0.03
CA GLU A 65 6.80 -17.65 -0.86
C GLU A 65 5.75 -16.58 -1.15
N PHE A 66 5.65 -15.51 -0.33
CA PHE A 66 4.64 -14.47 -0.52
C PHE A 66 4.75 -13.76 -1.88
N GLN A 67 5.95 -13.70 -2.47
CA GLN A 67 6.16 -13.16 -3.82
C GLN A 67 5.29 -13.86 -4.88
N HIS A 68 5.03 -15.16 -4.71
CA HIS A 68 4.24 -15.98 -5.65
C HIS A 68 2.74 -15.94 -5.34
N LEU A 69 2.35 -15.44 -4.17
CA LEU A 69 0.96 -15.42 -3.73
C LEU A 69 0.21 -14.15 -4.16
N LEU A 70 0.93 -13.04 -4.33
CA LEU A 70 0.30 -11.76 -4.66
C LEU A 70 -0.40 -11.83 -6.02
N ARG A 71 -1.52 -11.13 -6.12
CA ARG A 71 -2.30 -10.94 -7.34
C ARG A 71 -2.67 -9.48 -7.47
N PHE A 72 -2.45 -8.95 -8.66
CA PHE A 72 -2.77 -7.58 -9.05
C PHE A 72 -3.92 -7.65 -10.06
N THR A 73 -4.92 -6.80 -9.90
CA THR A 73 -6.14 -6.83 -10.72
C THR A 73 -6.72 -5.44 -10.85
N GLY A 74 -7.50 -5.18 -11.90
CA GLY A 74 -8.08 -3.88 -12.18
C GLY A 74 -7.19 -3.08 -13.13
N ARG A 75 -7.50 -1.79 -13.28
CA ARG A 75 -6.80 -0.91 -14.24
C ARG A 75 -6.76 0.52 -13.72
N ASP A 76 -5.76 1.27 -14.14
CA ASP A 76 -5.67 2.71 -13.92
C ASP A 76 -5.73 3.48 -15.25
N GLY A 77 -5.36 4.75 -15.24
CA GLY A 77 -5.31 5.58 -16.45
C GLY A 77 -4.27 5.14 -17.48
N THR A 78 -3.29 4.32 -17.08
CA THR A 78 -2.15 3.89 -17.91
C THR A 78 -2.38 2.50 -18.50
N GLY A 79 -3.01 1.60 -17.76
CA GLY A 79 -3.32 0.25 -18.24
C GLY A 79 -3.85 -0.69 -17.18
N ASP A 80 -3.85 -1.99 -17.50
CA ASP A 80 -4.26 -3.12 -16.64
C ASP A 80 -3.07 -4.04 -16.29
N ASP A 81 -1.86 -3.50 -16.30
CA ASP A 81 -0.64 -4.18 -15.85
C ASP A 81 -0.62 -4.38 -14.32
N GLU A 82 0.35 -5.16 -13.83
CA GLU A 82 0.48 -5.41 -12.39
C GLU A 82 0.88 -4.18 -11.58
N ASP A 83 1.42 -3.15 -12.23
CA ASP A 83 1.77 -1.88 -11.60
C ASP A 83 0.55 -0.98 -11.38
N ALA A 84 -0.56 -1.20 -12.12
CA ALA A 84 -1.75 -0.35 -12.07
C ALA A 84 -2.34 -0.16 -10.66
N PRO A 85 -2.50 -1.20 -9.82
CA PRO A 85 -2.94 -1.01 -8.43
C PRO A 85 -1.96 -0.23 -7.57
N VAL A 86 -0.66 -0.35 -7.83
CA VAL A 86 0.38 0.39 -7.09
C VAL A 86 0.37 1.86 -7.49
N ARG A 87 0.29 2.15 -8.80
CA ARG A 87 0.18 3.51 -9.31
C ARG A 87 -1.08 4.21 -8.82
N ALA A 88 -2.23 3.55 -8.91
CA ALA A 88 -3.50 4.09 -8.44
C ALA A 88 -3.49 4.36 -6.93
N GLY A 89 -2.93 3.43 -6.14
CA GLY A 89 -2.79 3.60 -4.70
C GLY A 89 -1.87 4.75 -4.32
N ALA A 90 -0.69 4.85 -4.95
CA ALA A 90 0.24 5.95 -4.71
C ALA A 90 -0.36 7.30 -5.12
N ARG A 91 -1.06 7.37 -6.26
CA ARG A 91 -1.79 8.58 -6.69
C ARG A 91 -2.85 8.98 -5.66
N ALA A 92 -3.61 8.04 -5.13
CA ALA A 92 -4.58 8.32 -4.07
C ALA A 92 -3.91 8.84 -2.79
N VAL A 93 -2.71 8.36 -2.44
CA VAL A 93 -1.92 8.93 -1.33
C VAL A 93 -1.46 10.37 -1.64
N LEU A 94 -1.01 10.64 -2.85
CA LEU A 94 -0.63 12.00 -3.29
C LEU A 94 -1.81 12.97 -3.24
N GLU A 95 -3.02 12.49 -3.53
CA GLU A 95 -4.28 13.22 -3.47
C GLU A 95 -4.89 13.26 -2.05
N GLU A 96 -4.16 12.77 -1.03
CA GLU A 96 -4.58 12.75 0.38
C GLU A 96 -5.90 11.99 0.62
N ALA A 97 -6.19 10.99 -0.23
CA ALA A 97 -7.39 10.17 -0.11
C ALA A 97 -7.46 9.44 1.24
N THR A 98 -8.68 9.20 1.73
CA THR A 98 -8.88 8.47 2.99
C THR A 98 -8.39 7.03 2.89
N ILE A 99 -7.68 6.56 3.91
CA ILE A 99 -7.30 5.15 4.08
C ILE A 99 -8.29 4.50 5.05
N VAL A 100 -9.06 3.52 4.58
CA VAL A 100 -10.08 2.83 5.37
C VAL A 100 -9.65 1.41 5.65
N THR A 101 -9.31 1.12 6.91
CA THR A 101 -8.90 -0.23 7.32
C THR A 101 -10.05 -1.03 7.92
N ASP A 102 -10.12 -2.34 7.72
CA ASP A 102 -11.21 -3.16 8.28
C ASP A 102 -11.25 -3.14 9.83
N ILE A 103 -10.08 -3.25 10.48
CA ILE A 103 -9.97 -3.29 11.95
C ILE A 103 -8.84 -2.42 12.52
N THR A 104 -8.85 -2.25 13.85
CA THR A 104 -7.85 -1.44 14.59
C THR A 104 -6.40 -1.89 14.35
N MET A 105 -6.13 -3.20 14.27
CA MET A 105 -4.75 -3.67 14.07
C MET A 105 -4.16 -3.25 12.71
N ALA A 106 -4.95 -3.32 11.64
CA ALA A 106 -4.53 -2.84 10.33
C ALA A 106 -4.28 -1.33 10.38
N LYS A 107 -5.20 -0.56 10.99
CA LYS A 107 -5.02 0.89 11.22
C LYS A 107 -3.69 1.22 11.91
N ALA A 108 -3.36 0.48 12.97
CA ALA A 108 -2.15 0.74 13.77
C ALA A 108 -0.86 0.38 13.03
N GLY A 109 -0.91 -0.49 12.02
CA GLY A 109 0.24 -0.85 11.20
C GLY A 109 0.49 0.10 10.02
N VAL A 110 -0.52 0.87 9.61
CA VAL A 110 -0.36 1.89 8.57
C VAL A 110 0.46 3.04 9.17
N THR A 111 1.56 3.41 8.49
CA THR A 111 2.42 4.52 8.92
C THR A 111 1.64 5.83 8.89
N GLY A 112 1.96 6.76 9.78
CA GLY A 112 1.45 8.14 9.73
C GLY A 112 2.47 9.14 9.20
N ARG A 113 3.59 8.66 8.63
CA ARG A 113 4.67 9.49 8.09
C ARG A 113 4.62 9.47 6.57
N GLY A 114 4.98 10.59 5.95
CA GLY A 114 5.08 10.71 4.49
C GLY A 114 3.77 10.98 3.78
N HIS A 115 2.65 11.22 4.48
CA HIS A 115 1.37 11.61 3.88
C HIS A 115 0.45 12.28 4.91
N ASP A 116 -0.56 13.01 4.42
CA ASP A 116 -1.60 13.66 5.23
C ASP A 116 -2.97 12.97 5.11
N CYS A 117 -3.04 11.82 4.43
CA CYS A 117 -4.27 11.01 4.34
C CYS A 117 -4.91 10.76 5.71
N GLU A 118 -6.23 10.91 5.78
CA GLU A 118 -6.97 10.48 6.96
C GLU A 118 -7.03 8.94 7.02
N THR A 119 -6.47 8.35 8.08
CA THR A 119 -6.60 6.91 8.34
C THR A 119 -7.73 6.63 9.34
N ARG A 120 -8.74 5.88 8.92
CA ARG A 120 -9.88 5.45 9.74
C ARG A 120 -10.11 3.96 9.67
N LYS A 121 -10.82 3.43 10.66
CA LYS A 121 -11.19 2.00 10.72
C LYS A 121 -12.69 1.83 10.49
N ALA A 122 -13.06 0.79 9.74
CA ALA A 122 -14.45 0.42 9.54
C ALA A 122 -15.07 -0.05 10.86
N ILE A 123 -14.46 -1.03 11.53
CA ILE A 123 -15.06 -1.63 12.73
C ILE A 123 -15.44 -0.57 13.78
N GLY A 124 -16.72 -0.61 14.17
CA GLY A 124 -17.31 0.33 15.12
C GLY A 124 -18.40 1.23 14.53
N ASN A 125 -18.55 1.26 13.20
CA ASN A 125 -19.53 2.11 12.51
C ASN A 125 -20.86 1.40 12.17
N GLY A 126 -21.01 0.10 12.44
CA GLY A 126 -22.20 -0.68 12.05
C GLY A 126 -22.75 -1.58 13.16
N ALA A 127 -22.70 -1.14 14.43
CA ALA A 127 -23.17 -1.95 15.55
C ALA A 127 -24.68 -2.27 15.46
N GLU A 128 -25.50 -1.25 15.22
CA GLU A 128 -26.96 -1.38 15.08
C GLU A 128 -27.32 -2.29 13.90
N LEU A 129 -26.75 -2.03 12.71
CA LEU A 129 -26.99 -2.86 11.52
C LEU A 129 -26.60 -4.33 11.74
N ALA A 130 -25.50 -4.59 12.46
CA ALA A 130 -25.08 -5.96 12.78
C ALA A 130 -26.08 -6.67 13.70
N GLU A 131 -26.63 -5.97 14.70
CA GLU A 131 -27.64 -6.51 15.60
C GLU A 131 -28.96 -6.80 14.88
N GLU A 132 -29.40 -5.90 14.01
CA GLU A 132 -30.66 -6.03 13.27
C GLU A 132 -30.65 -7.15 12.23
N THR A 133 -29.52 -7.34 11.53
CA THR A 133 -29.42 -8.26 10.39
C THR A 133 -28.74 -9.59 10.73
N GLY A 134 -28.06 -9.68 11.88
CA GLY A 134 -27.27 -10.85 12.28
C GLY A 134 -25.95 -11.01 11.50
N MET A 135 -25.54 -10.03 10.70
CA MET A 135 -24.25 -10.07 9.99
C MET A 135 -23.07 -9.76 10.93
N THR A 136 -21.84 -9.96 10.44
CA THR A 136 -20.66 -9.61 11.25
C THR A 136 -20.54 -8.09 11.39
N ARG A 137 -20.03 -7.65 12.55
CA ARG A 137 -19.77 -6.22 12.81
C ARG A 137 -18.90 -5.55 11.74
N THR A 138 -17.94 -6.27 11.18
CA THR A 138 -17.06 -5.76 10.13
C THR A 138 -17.79 -5.60 8.80
N ALA A 139 -18.64 -6.56 8.40
CA ALA A 139 -19.47 -6.40 7.20
C ALA A 139 -20.44 -5.22 7.35
N ALA A 140 -21.17 -5.16 8.46
CA ALA A 140 -22.09 -4.07 8.75
C ALA A 140 -21.39 -2.70 8.75
N SER A 141 -20.18 -2.63 9.31
CA SER A 141 -19.43 -1.37 9.33
C SER A 141 -18.93 -0.94 7.96
N VAL A 142 -18.60 -1.88 7.06
CA VAL A 142 -18.28 -1.56 5.67
C VAL A 142 -19.49 -0.96 4.98
N LEU A 143 -20.66 -1.60 5.09
CA LEU A 143 -21.90 -1.12 4.48
C LEU A 143 -22.30 0.26 5.00
N GLU A 144 -22.13 0.54 6.30
CA GLU A 144 -22.47 1.86 6.85
C GLU A 144 -21.51 2.97 6.41
N LEU A 145 -20.22 2.67 6.28
CA LEU A 145 -19.27 3.64 5.72
C LEU A 145 -19.49 3.86 4.22
N ASP A 146 -19.88 2.82 3.50
CA ASP A 146 -20.23 2.92 2.08
C ASP A 146 -21.45 3.80 1.83
N LYS A 147 -22.52 3.65 2.63
CA LYS A 147 -23.70 4.54 2.59
C LYS A 147 -23.35 6.02 2.82
N GLN A 148 -22.24 6.30 3.51
CA GLN A 148 -21.73 7.64 3.76
C GLN A 148 -20.79 8.14 2.65
N GLY A 149 -20.56 7.35 1.60
CA GLY A 149 -19.66 7.67 0.48
C GLY A 149 -18.18 7.58 0.83
N VAL A 150 -17.81 6.95 1.95
CA VAL A 150 -16.43 6.96 2.47
C VAL A 150 -15.47 6.13 1.61
N TYR A 151 -15.98 5.15 0.86
CA TYR A 151 -15.14 4.28 0.03
C TYR A 151 -14.88 4.83 -1.37
N ASP A 152 -15.64 5.80 -1.87
CA ASP A 152 -15.40 6.38 -3.19
C ASP A 152 -14.09 7.18 -3.19
N GLY A 153 -13.17 6.81 -4.09
CA GLY A 153 -11.83 7.39 -4.15
C GLY A 153 -10.89 6.99 -2.99
N ALA A 154 -11.35 6.20 -2.03
CA ALA A 154 -10.54 5.81 -0.88
C ALA A 154 -9.58 4.65 -1.20
N ILE A 155 -8.58 4.48 -0.33
CA ILE A 155 -7.75 3.27 -0.26
C ILE A 155 -8.39 2.33 0.76
N ALA A 156 -8.90 1.19 0.31
CA ALA A 156 -9.54 0.21 1.18
C ALA A 156 -8.55 -0.90 1.58
N THR A 157 -8.25 -1.00 2.88
CA THR A 157 -7.26 -1.96 3.42
C THR A 157 -7.92 -3.01 4.31
N ILE A 158 -8.02 -4.25 3.84
CA ILE A 158 -8.70 -5.35 4.53
C ILE A 158 -7.71 -6.45 4.85
N GLY A 159 -7.33 -6.56 6.13
CA GLY A 159 -6.33 -7.54 6.57
C GLY A 159 -6.87 -8.67 7.44
N ASN A 160 -8.04 -8.54 8.03
CA ASN A 160 -8.54 -9.49 9.02
C ASN A 160 -9.84 -10.18 8.62
N ALA A 161 -10.84 -9.44 8.14
CA ALA A 161 -12.20 -9.96 8.02
C ALA A 161 -12.58 -10.33 6.57
N PRO A 162 -12.72 -11.63 6.23
CA PRO A 162 -13.27 -12.04 4.93
C PRO A 162 -14.65 -11.45 4.66
N THR A 163 -15.46 -11.26 5.71
CA THR A 163 -16.79 -10.67 5.61
C THR A 163 -16.77 -9.17 5.28
N ALA A 164 -15.71 -8.44 5.67
CA ALA A 164 -15.51 -7.06 5.21
C ALA A 164 -15.19 -7.03 3.70
N ALA A 165 -14.37 -7.97 3.22
CA ALA A 165 -14.05 -8.08 1.80
C ALA A 165 -15.28 -8.45 0.95
N PHE A 166 -16.15 -9.34 1.44
CA PHE A 166 -17.43 -9.60 0.77
C PHE A 166 -18.31 -8.35 0.71
N ALA A 167 -18.50 -7.66 1.85
CA ALA A 167 -19.32 -6.45 1.88
C ALA A 167 -18.77 -5.37 0.94
N LEU A 168 -17.45 -5.14 0.92
CA LEU A 168 -16.84 -4.17 0.00
C LEU A 168 -17.04 -4.60 -1.48
N ALA A 169 -16.96 -5.89 -1.77
CA ALA A 169 -17.22 -6.37 -3.13
C ALA A 169 -18.66 -6.12 -3.58
N ASP A 170 -19.63 -6.29 -2.67
CA ASP A 170 -21.04 -6.00 -2.96
C ASP A 170 -21.24 -4.48 -3.19
N CYS A 171 -20.61 -3.61 -2.38
CA CYS A 171 -20.60 -2.17 -2.61
C CYS A 171 -20.04 -1.80 -4.00
N ILE A 172 -18.95 -2.45 -4.43
CA ILE A 172 -18.37 -2.23 -5.77
C ILE A 172 -19.34 -2.63 -6.88
N GLU A 173 -20.07 -3.74 -6.72
CA GLU A 173 -21.10 -4.11 -7.69
C GLU A 173 -22.23 -3.06 -7.76
N ASP A 174 -22.58 -2.48 -6.62
CA ASP A 174 -23.65 -1.49 -6.49
C ASP A 174 -23.23 -0.07 -6.93
N GLY A 175 -21.94 0.17 -7.15
CA GLY A 175 -21.45 1.38 -7.81
C GLY A 175 -20.24 2.03 -7.16
N THR A 176 -19.85 1.63 -5.96
CA THR A 176 -18.73 2.21 -5.22
C THR A 176 -17.41 2.02 -5.97
N ARG A 177 -16.55 3.04 -6.01
CA ARG A 177 -15.26 3.02 -6.71
C ARG A 177 -14.13 3.47 -5.78
N PRO A 178 -13.56 2.56 -4.96
CA PRO A 178 -12.29 2.82 -4.29
C PRO A 178 -11.19 3.13 -5.30
N ALA A 179 -10.25 4.00 -4.94
CA ALA A 179 -9.09 4.30 -5.79
C ALA A 179 -8.13 3.11 -5.87
N ALA A 180 -7.97 2.39 -4.76
CA ALA A 180 -7.23 1.13 -4.70
C ALA A 180 -7.71 0.26 -3.53
N ILE A 181 -7.55 -1.06 -3.68
CA ILE A 181 -7.89 -2.04 -2.65
C ILE A 181 -6.65 -2.84 -2.29
N VAL A 182 -6.37 -3.00 -1.00
CA VAL A 182 -5.42 -3.97 -0.45
C VAL A 182 -6.21 -4.97 0.39
N ALA A 183 -6.52 -6.14 -0.18
CA ALA A 183 -7.33 -7.15 0.50
C ALA A 183 -6.55 -8.45 0.70
N THR A 184 -6.07 -8.65 1.92
CA THR A 184 -5.34 -9.85 2.36
C THR A 184 -5.92 -10.46 3.65
N PRO A 185 -7.25 -10.62 3.80
CA PRO A 185 -7.80 -11.26 4.99
C PRO A 185 -7.23 -12.67 5.18
N VAL A 186 -6.74 -12.95 6.39
CA VAL A 186 -6.26 -14.28 6.79
C VAL A 186 -7.42 -15.16 7.22
N GLY A 187 -7.33 -16.46 6.96
CA GLY A 187 -8.26 -17.41 7.56
C GLY A 187 -8.38 -18.73 6.83
N PHE A 188 -9.00 -19.69 7.53
CA PHE A 188 -9.30 -21.02 7.00
C PHE A 188 -10.72 -21.12 6.43
N VAL A 189 -11.56 -20.13 6.69
CA VAL A 189 -12.95 -20.07 6.27
C VAL A 189 -13.14 -18.78 5.49
N LYS A 190 -13.64 -18.88 4.26
CA LYS A 190 -14.08 -17.74 3.44
C LYS A 190 -12.98 -16.75 3.01
N ALA A 191 -11.77 -16.85 3.52
CA ALA A 191 -10.69 -15.91 3.23
C ALA A 191 -10.28 -15.95 1.75
N GLU A 192 -10.10 -17.14 1.19
CA GLU A 192 -9.74 -17.32 -0.22
C GLU A 192 -10.86 -16.85 -1.13
N GLU A 193 -12.09 -17.26 -0.85
CA GLU A 193 -13.29 -16.91 -1.60
C GLU A 193 -13.56 -15.40 -1.56
N SER A 194 -13.34 -14.74 -0.42
CA SER A 194 -13.53 -13.28 -0.31
C SER A 194 -12.54 -12.48 -1.16
N ARG A 195 -11.28 -12.94 -1.26
CA ARG A 195 -10.28 -12.29 -2.12
C ARG A 195 -10.51 -12.58 -3.59
N GLN A 196 -10.94 -13.80 -3.91
CA GLN A 196 -11.39 -14.12 -5.26
C GLN A 196 -12.54 -13.20 -5.68
N ARG A 197 -13.53 -13.02 -4.81
CA ARG A 197 -14.65 -12.13 -5.04
C ARG A 197 -14.21 -10.68 -5.27
N ILE A 198 -13.26 -10.16 -4.48
CA ILE A 198 -12.64 -8.85 -4.72
C ILE A 198 -12.01 -8.78 -6.11
N ARG A 199 -11.22 -9.77 -6.52
CA ARG A 199 -10.60 -9.79 -7.86
C ARG A 199 -11.65 -9.76 -8.97
N GLU A 200 -12.69 -10.57 -8.86
CA GLU A 200 -13.76 -10.66 -9.87
C GLU A 200 -14.48 -9.33 -10.06
N VAL A 201 -14.86 -8.65 -8.96
CA VAL A 201 -15.51 -7.33 -9.07
C VAL A 201 -14.52 -6.25 -9.52
N SER A 202 -13.26 -6.35 -9.12
CA SER A 202 -12.19 -5.44 -9.51
C SER A 202 -11.93 -5.47 -11.01
N GLU A 203 -11.85 -6.67 -11.59
CA GLU A 203 -11.69 -6.87 -13.02
C GLU A 203 -12.91 -6.36 -13.79
N LYS A 204 -14.11 -6.74 -13.35
CA LYS A 204 -15.38 -6.37 -14.00
C LYS A 204 -15.63 -4.86 -13.99
N HIS A 205 -15.32 -4.19 -12.88
CA HIS A 205 -15.62 -2.77 -12.68
C HIS A 205 -14.41 -1.86 -12.86
N GLY A 206 -13.23 -2.42 -13.14
CA GLY A 206 -11.98 -1.67 -13.33
C GLY A 206 -11.47 -1.01 -12.05
N VAL A 207 -11.72 -1.60 -10.89
CA VAL A 207 -11.21 -1.10 -9.59
C VAL A 207 -9.84 -1.72 -9.33
N PRO A 208 -8.77 -0.94 -9.11
CA PRO A 208 -7.44 -1.49 -8.84
C PRO A 208 -7.37 -2.22 -7.49
N ALA A 209 -6.81 -3.42 -7.48
CA ALA A 209 -6.74 -4.27 -6.28
C ALA A 209 -5.45 -5.08 -6.20
N ILE A 210 -4.90 -5.15 -4.99
CA ILE A 210 -3.82 -6.03 -4.55
C ILE A 210 -4.42 -7.05 -3.59
N THR A 211 -4.34 -8.33 -3.94
CA THR A 211 -4.80 -9.44 -3.10
C THR A 211 -3.74 -10.54 -3.05
N ASN A 212 -4.06 -11.65 -2.39
CA ASN A 212 -3.23 -12.85 -2.45
C ASN A 212 -4.07 -14.14 -2.51
N VAL A 213 -3.44 -15.26 -2.87
CA VAL A 213 -4.06 -16.60 -2.91
C VAL A 213 -3.72 -17.45 -1.68
N GLY A 214 -4.48 -18.54 -1.48
CA GLY A 214 -4.31 -19.46 -0.35
C GLY A 214 -4.95 -18.94 0.93
N ARG A 215 -4.47 -19.33 2.12
CA ARG A 215 -5.09 -18.97 3.42
C ARG A 215 -4.31 -17.92 4.22
N ARG A 216 -3.05 -17.69 3.83
CA ARG A 216 -2.13 -16.72 4.43
C ARG A 216 -2.61 -15.29 4.14
N GLY A 217 -2.25 -14.35 5.00
CA GLY A 217 -2.67 -12.96 4.94
C GLY A 217 -2.50 -12.31 6.32
N GLY A 218 -3.30 -11.29 6.62
CA GLY A 218 -3.37 -10.69 7.94
C GLY A 218 -3.30 -9.17 7.90
N SER A 219 -3.59 -8.55 9.04
CA SER A 219 -3.47 -7.10 9.20
C SER A 219 -2.05 -6.58 9.00
N GLY A 220 -1.02 -7.34 9.40
CA GLY A 220 0.38 -6.97 9.18
C GLY A 220 0.72 -6.88 7.69
N LEU A 221 0.28 -7.85 6.88
CA LEU A 221 0.49 -7.81 5.43
C LEU A 221 -0.30 -6.65 4.81
N ALA A 222 -1.58 -6.52 5.12
CA ALA A 222 -2.41 -5.46 4.56
C ALA A 222 -1.84 -4.07 4.86
N ALA A 223 -1.39 -3.85 6.08
CA ALA A 223 -0.72 -2.61 6.48
C ALA A 223 0.61 -2.41 5.73
N ALA A 224 1.46 -3.44 5.65
CA ALA A 224 2.75 -3.34 4.96
C ALA A 224 2.59 -3.02 3.46
N LEU A 225 1.64 -3.66 2.78
CA LEU A 225 1.36 -3.37 1.37
C LEU A 225 0.75 -1.98 1.18
N THR A 226 -0.09 -1.51 2.12
CA THR A 226 -0.60 -0.13 2.10
C THR A 226 0.53 0.87 2.34
N ASN A 227 1.47 0.58 3.24
CA ASN A 227 2.65 1.40 3.45
C ASN A 227 3.50 1.48 2.18
N GLU A 228 3.61 0.40 1.40
CA GLU A 228 4.34 0.47 0.13
C GLU A 228 3.71 1.47 -0.86
N LEU A 229 2.37 1.60 -0.89
CA LEU A 229 1.72 2.65 -1.68
C LEU A 229 2.12 4.05 -1.21
N ILE A 230 2.26 4.24 0.09
CA ILE A 230 2.72 5.49 0.71
C ILE A 230 4.18 5.77 0.36
N HIS A 231 5.02 4.73 0.34
CA HIS A 231 6.45 4.85 0.05
C HIS A 231 6.66 5.21 -1.43
N VAL A 232 5.96 4.52 -2.33
CA VAL A 232 5.92 4.87 -3.76
C VAL A 232 5.45 6.32 -3.96
N ALA A 233 4.45 6.78 -3.22
CA ALA A 233 4.01 8.18 -3.29
C ALA A 233 5.06 9.17 -2.74
N ALA A 234 5.80 8.81 -1.70
CA ALA A 234 6.89 9.63 -1.17
C ALA A 234 8.01 9.78 -2.20
N ASP A 235 8.44 8.69 -2.83
CA ASP A 235 9.49 8.69 -3.87
C ASP A 235 9.10 9.55 -5.09
N VAL A 236 7.79 9.68 -5.36
CA VAL A 236 7.29 10.59 -6.40
C VAL A 236 7.41 12.05 -5.98
N ARG A 237 7.18 12.37 -4.71
CA ARG A 237 7.32 13.75 -4.21
C ARG A 237 8.76 14.22 -4.16
N THR A 238 9.71 13.29 -4.02
CA THR A 238 11.16 13.56 -4.04
C THR A 238 11.75 13.53 -5.45
N ASP A 239 10.92 13.37 -6.49
CA ASP A 239 11.32 13.22 -7.89
C ASP A 239 12.26 12.00 -8.14
N GLU A 240 12.29 11.03 -7.21
CA GLU A 240 13.04 9.78 -7.32
C GLU A 240 12.29 8.74 -8.17
N LEU A 241 10.97 8.92 -8.35
CA LEU A 241 10.12 8.04 -9.14
C LEU A 241 9.08 8.80 -9.98
N GLU A 242 9.01 8.47 -11.26
CA GLU A 242 7.97 8.92 -12.18
C GLU A 242 6.89 7.84 -12.35
N LEU A 243 5.70 8.07 -11.76
CA LEU A 243 4.61 7.09 -11.64
C LEU A 243 4.11 6.53 -12.98
N ASP A 244 3.98 7.39 -13.99
CA ASP A 244 3.32 7.04 -15.26
C ASP A 244 4.27 6.44 -16.30
N LEU A 245 5.56 6.33 -15.98
CA LEU A 245 6.52 5.67 -16.86
C LEU A 245 6.40 4.15 -16.78
N ALA A 246 6.39 3.51 -17.95
CA ALA A 246 6.53 2.06 -18.05
C ALA A 246 7.80 1.58 -17.34
N ALA A 247 7.75 0.39 -16.74
CA ALA A 247 8.86 -0.17 -15.97
C ALA A 247 10.18 -0.21 -16.78
N GLU A 248 10.10 -0.60 -18.05
CA GLU A 248 11.25 -0.64 -18.99
C GLU A 248 11.94 0.73 -19.12
N VAL A 249 11.15 1.81 -19.13
CA VAL A 249 11.66 3.19 -19.26
C VAL A 249 12.26 3.66 -17.95
N ARG A 250 11.66 3.30 -16.80
CA ARG A 250 12.22 3.59 -15.48
C ARG A 250 13.58 2.90 -15.28
N ALA A 251 13.67 1.62 -15.62
CA ALA A 251 14.90 0.85 -15.53
C ALA A 251 16.03 1.41 -16.43
N ALA A 252 15.69 1.87 -17.64
CA ALA A 252 16.66 2.50 -18.53
C ALA A 252 17.24 3.80 -17.94
N ARG A 253 16.40 4.66 -17.35
CA ARG A 253 16.84 5.93 -16.75
C ARG A 253 17.71 5.75 -15.51
N ALA A 254 17.39 4.77 -14.67
CA ALA A 254 18.21 4.45 -13.50
C ALA A 254 19.65 4.03 -13.90
N ASN A 255 19.77 3.28 -14.99
CA ASN A 255 21.08 2.89 -15.53
C ASN A 255 21.86 4.07 -16.16
N ASP A 256 21.17 4.99 -16.85
CA ASP A 256 21.83 6.17 -17.43
C ASP A 256 22.35 7.13 -16.35
N GLY A 257 21.60 7.34 -15.25
CA GLY A 257 22.04 8.15 -14.11
C GLY A 257 23.24 7.55 -13.37
N ALA A 258 23.30 6.22 -13.23
CA ALA A 258 24.45 5.52 -12.63
C ALA A 258 25.73 5.63 -13.48
N ILE A 259 25.61 5.79 -14.81
CA ILE A 259 26.75 6.00 -15.70
C ILE A 259 27.29 7.43 -15.57
N GLU A 260 26.45 8.42 -15.32
CA GLU A 260 26.86 9.82 -15.13
C GLU A 260 27.60 10.04 -13.78
N ASP A 261 27.15 9.41 -12.69
CA ASP A 261 27.81 9.50 -11.38
C ASP A 261 29.07 8.61 -11.23
N GLY A 262 29.22 7.58 -12.07
CA GLY A 262 30.44 6.75 -12.16
C GLY A 262 31.58 7.37 -12.99
N GLY A 263 31.34 8.53 -13.60
CA GLY A 263 32.24 9.20 -14.56
C GLY A 263 33.10 10.31 -13.97
N GLY A 264 33.52 10.22 -12.71
CA GLY A 264 34.15 11.33 -11.99
C GLY A 264 35.41 11.00 -11.19
N ARG A 265 36.47 10.54 -11.86
CA ARG A 265 37.90 10.52 -11.47
C ARG A 265 38.31 10.00 -10.08
#